data_AF-A0A526YHE8-F1
#
_entry.id   AF-A0A526YHE8-F1
#
_cell.length_a   1.000
_cell.length_b   1.000
_cell.length_c   1.000
_cell.angle_alpha   90.00
_cell.angle_beta   90.00
_cell.angle_gamma   90.00
#
_symmetry.space_group_name_H-M   'P 1'
#
loop_
_entity.id
_entity.type
_entity.pdbx_description
1 polymer ?
#
loop_
_entity_poly.entity_id
_entity_poly.type
_entity_poly.pdbx_seq_one_letter_code
_entity_poly.pdbx_strand_id
1 'polypeptide(L)'
;GEFLDGLDLPLCYRYQEWCIAEREAMSQLRFRVLAALIARLEDVPTDALPYAYAFVAADPLSEAGHAAVVRLLGKMGRTNDALVHYERAHRIFEAELGAPPGEELKAARQALRPPPIAVARAAPSGAYGIWIDLLRSVQRQRPRHGLPSLLGPLLPELGGGEGGVGDRTQLFDAIVDVFYGLAADEPMGIALDDVQWLDDASASLLHYVARRTEAAPGLVIACAARSGEVEDN
;
A
#
# COMPACT_ATOMS: atom_id res chain seq x y z
N GLY A 1 -34.24 13.64 -6.82
CA GLY A 1 -34.92 14.09 -8.05
C GLY A 1 -34.14 15.24 -8.62
N GLU A 2 -34.22 15.43 -9.93
CA GLU A 2 -33.64 16.59 -10.60
C GLU A 2 -34.49 17.85 -10.32
N PHE A 3 -33.89 19.03 -10.36
CA PHE A 3 -34.63 20.28 -10.13
C PHE A 3 -35.66 20.50 -11.24
N LEU A 4 -36.95 20.65 -10.88
CA LEU A 4 -38.07 20.80 -11.84
C LEU A 4 -38.25 19.59 -12.79
N ASP A 5 -37.91 18.39 -12.34
CA ASP A 5 -38.17 17.16 -13.10
C ASP A 5 -39.67 17.05 -13.47
N GLY A 6 -39.96 16.92 -14.77
CA GLY A 6 -41.32 16.85 -15.32
C GLY A 6 -42.00 18.17 -15.73
N LEU A 7 -41.36 19.34 -15.57
CA LEU A 7 -41.92 20.63 -16.02
C LEU A 7 -41.28 21.08 -17.34
N ASP A 8 -41.94 20.77 -18.47
CA ASP A 8 -41.51 21.17 -19.82
C ASP A 8 -42.44 22.23 -20.43
N LEU A 9 -41.86 23.37 -20.83
CA LEU A 9 -42.54 24.45 -21.55
C LEU A 9 -41.84 24.66 -22.90
N PRO A 10 -42.08 23.79 -23.91
CA PRO A 10 -41.27 23.71 -25.12
C PRO A 10 -41.33 24.95 -26.02
N LEU A 11 -42.34 25.81 -25.82
CA LEU A 11 -42.51 27.06 -26.57
C LEU A 11 -41.82 28.28 -25.93
N CYS A 12 -41.20 28.11 -24.75
CA CYS A 12 -40.56 29.20 -24.01
C CYS A 12 -39.04 29.03 -23.94
N TYR A 13 -38.34 29.37 -25.03
CA TYR A 13 -36.88 29.18 -25.15
C TYR A 13 -36.06 29.80 -24.00
N ARG A 14 -36.37 31.04 -23.58
CA ARG A 14 -35.67 31.69 -22.44
C ARG A 14 -35.85 30.94 -21.11
N TYR A 15 -37.00 30.31 -20.92
CA TYR A 15 -37.25 29.49 -19.72
C TYR A 15 -36.44 28.19 -19.78
N GLN A 16 -36.33 27.57 -20.96
CA GLN A 16 -35.52 26.37 -21.16
C GLN A 16 -34.02 26.64 -20.93
N GLU A 17 -33.49 27.74 -21.49
CA GLU A 17 -32.09 28.15 -21.26
C GLU A 17 -31.80 28.40 -19.77
N TRP A 18 -32.68 29.11 -19.08
CA TRP A 18 -32.55 29.33 -17.64
C TRP A 18 -32.63 28.01 -16.84
N CYS A 19 -33.58 27.13 -17.16
CA CYS A 19 -33.73 25.83 -16.51
C CYS A 19 -32.49 24.94 -16.66
N ILE A 20 -31.87 24.91 -17.85
CA ILE A 20 -30.63 24.17 -18.10
C ILE A 20 -29.50 24.73 -17.23
N ALA A 21 -29.29 26.05 -17.24
CA ALA A 21 -28.25 26.69 -16.45
C ALA A 21 -28.45 26.46 -14.94
N GLU A 22 -29.69 26.52 -14.45
CA GLU A 22 -30.00 26.31 -13.03
C GLU A 22 -29.75 24.84 -12.62
N ARG A 23 -30.12 23.87 -13.46
CA ARG A 23 -29.84 22.44 -13.22
C ARG A 23 -28.35 22.15 -13.20
N GLU A 24 -27.59 22.77 -14.10
CA GLU A 24 -26.13 22.65 -14.13
C GLU A 24 -25.52 23.24 -12.84
N ALA A 25 -25.92 24.45 -12.45
CA ALA A 25 -25.45 25.10 -11.23
C ALA A 25 -25.75 24.26 -9.97
N MET A 26 -26.95 23.68 -9.87
CA MET A 26 -27.31 22.78 -8.77
C MET A 26 -26.48 21.49 -8.78
N SER A 27 -26.23 20.90 -9.95
CA SER A 27 -25.40 19.71 -10.08
C SER A 27 -23.97 20.00 -9.64
N GLN A 28 -23.39 21.12 -10.07
CA GLN A 28 -22.06 21.58 -9.65
C GLN A 28 -22.00 21.82 -8.14
N LEU A 29 -23.04 22.43 -7.54
CA LEU A 29 -23.12 22.61 -6.09
C LEU A 29 -23.17 21.26 -5.37
N ARG A 30 -23.98 20.31 -5.85
CA ARG A 30 -24.07 18.96 -5.28
C ARG A 30 -22.70 18.27 -5.27
N PHE A 31 -21.98 18.27 -6.38
CA PHE A 31 -20.64 17.67 -6.44
C PHE A 31 -19.65 18.35 -5.50
N ARG A 32 -19.66 19.69 -5.41
CA ARG A 32 -18.81 20.43 -4.46
C ARG A 32 -19.10 20.06 -3.00
N VAL A 33 -20.38 19.95 -2.63
CA VAL A 33 -20.78 19.56 -1.28
C VAL A 33 -20.36 18.13 -0.97
N LEU A 34 -20.61 17.18 -1.88
CA LEU A 34 -20.20 15.79 -1.69
C LEU A 34 -18.68 15.65 -1.58
N ALA A 35 -17.91 16.31 -2.44
CA ALA A 35 -16.45 16.33 -2.35
C ALA A 35 -15.97 16.91 -1.01
N ALA A 36 -16.56 18.02 -0.55
CA ALA A 36 -16.22 18.64 0.72
C ALA A 36 -16.55 17.72 1.93
N LEU A 37 -17.67 17.00 1.88
CA LEU A 37 -18.05 16.04 2.91
C LEU A 37 -17.10 14.84 2.94
N ILE A 38 -16.76 14.27 1.79
CA ILE A 38 -15.79 13.17 1.68
C ILE A 38 -14.44 13.59 2.28
N ALA A 39 -13.94 14.78 1.91
CA ALA A 39 -12.67 15.28 2.43
C ALA A 39 -12.72 15.57 3.93
N ARG A 40 -13.83 16.12 4.44
CA ARG A 40 -13.97 16.47 5.87
C ARG A 40 -14.10 15.23 6.77
N LEU A 41 -14.69 14.16 6.25
CA LEU A 41 -14.95 12.93 6.98
C LEU A 41 -13.90 11.85 6.69
N GLU A 42 -12.79 12.20 6.07
CA GLU A 42 -11.78 11.24 5.60
C GLU A 42 -11.20 10.36 6.74
N ASP A 43 -11.12 10.89 7.96
CA ASP A 43 -10.64 10.18 9.16
C ASP A 43 -11.70 9.25 9.78
N VAL A 44 -12.97 9.40 9.38
CA VAL A 44 -14.10 8.56 9.82
C VAL A 44 -14.71 7.90 8.58
N PRO A 45 -14.03 6.89 7.99
CA PRO A 45 -14.35 6.41 6.65
C PRO A 45 -15.75 5.80 6.53
N THR A 46 -16.32 5.31 7.63
CA THR A 46 -17.69 4.80 7.71
C THR A 46 -18.72 5.89 7.41
N ASP A 47 -18.49 7.11 7.88
CA ASP A 47 -19.40 8.25 7.68
C ASP A 47 -19.18 8.92 6.31
N ALA A 48 -17.96 8.85 5.77
CA ALA A 48 -17.63 9.39 4.44
C ALA A 48 -18.19 8.52 3.29
N LEU A 49 -18.21 7.19 3.46
CA LEU A 49 -18.53 6.24 2.39
C LEU A 49 -19.89 6.48 1.70
N PRO A 50 -21.00 6.77 2.42
CA PRO A 50 -22.28 7.09 1.78
C PRO A 50 -22.19 8.27 0.81
N TYR A 51 -21.40 9.30 1.12
CA TYR A 51 -21.22 10.46 0.25
C TYR A 51 -20.39 10.15 -0.99
N ALA A 52 -19.39 9.27 -0.87
CA ALA A 52 -18.63 8.77 -2.01
C ALA A 52 -19.51 7.93 -2.96
N TYR A 53 -20.38 7.07 -2.42
CA TYR A 53 -21.38 6.37 -3.24
C TYR A 53 -22.40 7.32 -3.88
N ALA A 54 -22.85 8.34 -3.14
CA ALA A 54 -23.76 9.35 -3.70
C ALA A 54 -23.09 10.14 -4.84
N PHE A 55 -21.77 10.38 -4.75
CA PHE A 55 -20.99 11.01 -5.82
C PHE A 55 -20.99 10.12 -7.07
N VAL A 56 -20.64 8.84 -6.93
CA VAL A 56 -20.63 7.87 -8.06
C VAL A 56 -22.03 7.67 -8.64
N ALA A 57 -23.07 7.66 -7.82
CA ALA A 57 -24.45 7.57 -8.30
C ALA A 57 -24.88 8.83 -9.09
N ALA A 58 -24.33 9.99 -8.73
CA ALA A 58 -24.57 11.25 -9.42
C ALA A 58 -23.77 11.38 -10.73
N ASP A 59 -22.57 10.80 -10.79
CA ASP A 59 -21.71 10.72 -11.97
C ASP A 59 -20.97 9.37 -12.00
N PRO A 60 -21.51 8.35 -12.71
CA PRO A 60 -20.88 7.04 -12.84
C PRO A 60 -19.56 7.04 -13.62
N LEU A 61 -19.20 8.12 -14.30
CA LEU A 61 -17.94 8.28 -15.03
C LEU A 61 -16.94 9.15 -14.25
N SER A 62 -17.21 9.44 -12.98
CA SER A 62 -16.28 10.17 -12.12
C SER A 62 -15.19 9.26 -11.56
N GLU A 63 -13.95 9.44 -12.03
CA GLU A 63 -12.78 8.75 -11.45
C GLU A 63 -12.60 9.10 -9.96
N ALA A 64 -12.71 10.38 -9.62
CA ALA A 64 -12.55 10.87 -8.24
C ALA A 64 -13.57 10.24 -7.29
N GLY A 65 -14.83 10.08 -7.74
CA GLY A 65 -15.87 9.40 -6.98
C GLY A 65 -15.54 7.92 -6.71
N HIS A 66 -15.16 7.20 -7.76
CA HIS A 66 -14.75 5.79 -7.62
C HIS A 66 -13.50 5.62 -6.76
N ALA A 67 -12.50 6.49 -6.94
CA ALA A 67 -11.26 6.45 -6.18
C ALA A 67 -11.50 6.71 -4.69
N ALA A 68 -12.41 7.64 -4.36
CA ALA A 68 -12.83 7.88 -2.98
C ALA A 68 -13.48 6.64 -2.35
N VAL A 69 -14.39 5.95 -3.06
CA VAL A 69 -15.00 4.69 -2.55
C VAL A 69 -13.93 3.64 -2.28
N VAL A 70 -13.00 3.44 -3.22
CA VAL A 70 -11.91 2.45 -3.10
C VAL A 70 -11.01 2.76 -1.91
N ARG A 71 -10.56 4.02 -1.75
CA ARG A 71 -9.74 4.46 -0.61
C ARG A 71 -10.44 4.26 0.72
N LEU A 72 -11.70 4.66 0.84
CA LEU A 72 -12.47 4.55 2.08
C LEU A 72 -12.69 3.10 2.49
N LEU A 73 -13.07 2.22 1.55
CA LEU A 73 -13.20 0.78 1.80
C LEU A 73 -11.85 0.16 2.24
N GLY A 74 -10.74 0.59 1.64
CA GLY A 74 -9.39 0.23 2.06
C GLY A 74 -9.08 0.62 3.51
N LYS A 75 -9.37 1.86 3.90
CA LYS A 75 -9.20 2.35 5.29
C LYS A 75 -10.01 1.56 6.31
N MET A 76 -11.15 0.98 5.90
CA MET A 76 -11.98 0.12 6.75
C MET A 76 -11.54 -1.36 6.77
N GLY A 77 -10.44 -1.71 6.10
CA GLY A 77 -9.98 -3.10 5.95
C GLY A 77 -10.87 -3.95 5.04
N ARG A 78 -11.84 -3.34 4.35
CA ARG A 78 -12.78 -4.01 3.43
C ARG A 78 -12.17 -4.14 2.03
N THR A 79 -10.97 -4.70 1.96
CA THR A 79 -10.15 -4.76 0.74
C THR A 79 -10.84 -5.47 -0.40
N ASN A 80 -11.57 -6.56 -0.12
CA ASN A 80 -12.32 -7.30 -1.15
C ASN A 80 -13.44 -6.44 -1.76
N ASP A 81 -14.22 -5.75 -0.94
CA ASP A 81 -15.29 -4.87 -1.43
C ASP A 81 -14.72 -3.72 -2.28
N ALA A 82 -13.59 -3.15 -1.86
CA ALA A 82 -12.88 -2.10 -2.60
C ALA A 82 -12.42 -2.61 -3.98
N LEU A 83 -11.92 -3.84 -4.01
CA LEU A 83 -11.51 -4.57 -5.21
C LEU A 83 -12.67 -4.78 -6.18
N VAL A 84 -13.79 -5.32 -5.68
CA VAL A 84 -15.00 -5.54 -6.47
C VAL A 84 -15.53 -4.22 -7.04
N HIS A 85 -15.48 -3.14 -6.26
CA HIS A 85 -15.89 -1.82 -6.72
C HIS A 85 -14.96 -1.30 -7.84
N TYR A 86 -13.64 -1.42 -7.69
CA TYR A 86 -12.67 -1.05 -8.72
C TYR A 86 -12.91 -1.78 -10.04
N GLU A 87 -13.11 -3.10 -10.00
CA GLU A 87 -13.37 -3.90 -11.21
C GLU A 87 -14.71 -3.56 -11.87
N ARG A 88 -15.70 -3.11 -11.09
CA ARG A 88 -16.96 -2.59 -11.64
C ARG A 88 -16.75 -1.25 -12.32
N ALA A 89 -16.03 -0.33 -11.69
CA ALA A 89 -15.69 0.97 -12.27
C ALA A 89 -14.90 0.80 -13.57
N HIS A 90 -13.89 -0.09 -13.59
CA HIS A 90 -13.11 -0.40 -14.77
C HIS A 90 -13.99 -0.84 -15.95
N ARG A 91 -14.96 -1.75 -15.71
CA ARG A 91 -15.92 -2.18 -16.73
C ARG A 91 -16.82 -1.05 -17.24
N ILE A 92 -17.22 -0.11 -16.38
CA ILE A 92 -18.03 1.04 -16.79
C ILE A 92 -17.21 1.98 -17.68
N PHE A 93 -15.97 2.28 -17.31
CA PHE A 93 -15.08 3.15 -18.10
C PHE A 93 -14.77 2.54 -19.47
N GLU A 94 -14.43 1.25 -19.52
CA GLU A 94 -14.20 0.55 -20.77
C GLU A 94 -15.46 0.54 -21.66
N ALA A 95 -16.65 0.33 -21.08
CA ALA A 95 -17.90 0.28 -21.84
C ALA A 95 -18.35 1.65 -22.36
N GLU A 96 -18.23 2.71 -21.56
CA GLU A 96 -18.79 4.04 -21.87
C GLU A 96 -17.77 4.97 -22.54
N LEU A 97 -16.47 4.83 -22.22
CA LEU A 97 -15.39 5.69 -22.72
C LEU A 97 -14.41 4.97 -23.66
N GLY A 98 -14.45 3.64 -23.74
CA GLY A 98 -13.51 2.85 -24.55
C GLY A 98 -12.05 2.95 -24.10
N ALA A 99 -11.84 3.32 -22.84
CA ALA A 99 -10.52 3.54 -22.25
C ALA A 99 -10.52 3.09 -20.78
N PRO A 100 -9.36 2.67 -20.26
CA PRO A 100 -9.24 2.32 -18.86
C PRO A 100 -9.36 3.57 -17.98
N PRO A 101 -9.69 3.42 -16.68
CA PRO A 101 -9.63 4.50 -15.72
C PRO A 101 -8.23 5.11 -15.65
N GLY A 102 -8.17 6.41 -15.37
CA GLY A 102 -6.96 7.18 -15.19
C GLY A 102 -6.24 6.93 -13.86
N GLU A 103 -5.26 7.80 -13.59
CA GLU A 103 -4.25 7.59 -12.55
C GLU A 103 -4.82 7.68 -11.13
N GLU A 104 -5.89 8.45 -10.89
CA GLU A 104 -6.43 8.60 -9.54
C GLU A 104 -7.02 7.27 -9.02
N LEU A 105 -7.81 6.59 -9.87
CA LEU A 105 -8.40 5.31 -9.51
C LEU A 105 -7.35 4.19 -9.44
N LYS A 106 -6.33 4.23 -10.32
CA LYS A 106 -5.18 3.30 -10.23
C LYS A 106 -4.40 3.48 -8.94
N ALA A 107 -4.12 4.71 -8.53
CA ALA A 107 -3.42 5.01 -7.27
C ALA A 107 -4.23 4.50 -6.06
N ALA A 108 -5.55 4.70 -6.05
CA ALA A 108 -6.42 4.15 -5.01
C ALA A 108 -6.36 2.62 -4.95
N ARG A 109 -6.34 1.95 -6.11
CA ARG A 109 -6.19 0.49 -6.20
C ARG A 109 -4.84 0.00 -5.72
N GLN A 110 -3.76 0.71 -6.04
CA GLN A 110 -2.41 0.37 -5.63
C GLN A 110 -2.24 0.49 -4.11
N ALA A 111 -2.87 1.48 -3.48
CA ALA A 111 -2.88 1.64 -2.03
C ALA A 111 -3.60 0.50 -1.29
N LEU A 112 -4.43 -0.31 -1.97
CA LEU A 112 -5.02 -1.52 -1.39
C LEU A 112 -4.07 -2.72 -1.37
N ARG A 113 -2.97 -2.68 -2.14
CA ARG A 113 -2.05 -3.80 -2.22
C ARG A 113 -1.38 -3.94 -0.86
N PRO A 114 -1.42 -5.13 -0.21
CA PRO A 114 -0.62 -5.33 0.97
C PRO A 114 0.85 -5.11 0.61
N PRO A 115 1.66 -4.56 1.54
CA PRO A 115 3.08 -4.40 1.29
C PRO A 115 3.67 -5.74 0.87
N PRO A 116 4.61 -5.78 -0.09
CA PRO A 116 5.35 -7.00 -0.40
C PRO A 116 5.89 -7.62 0.90
N ILE A 117 5.60 -8.90 1.10
CA ILE A 117 6.12 -9.66 2.24
C ILE A 117 7.26 -10.54 1.75
N ALA A 118 8.48 -10.27 2.21
CA ALA A 118 9.61 -11.16 2.03
C ALA A 118 9.58 -12.21 3.15
N VAL A 119 9.47 -13.49 2.77
CA VAL A 119 9.40 -14.61 3.72
C VAL A 119 10.74 -15.34 3.73
N ALA A 120 11.27 -15.61 4.92
CA ALA A 120 12.41 -16.48 5.15
C ALA A 120 12.10 -17.45 6.30
N ARG A 121 12.60 -18.68 6.20
CA ARG A 121 12.40 -19.71 7.22
C ARG A 121 13.75 -20.04 7.85
N ALA A 122 13.83 -19.99 9.16
CA ALA A 122 15.05 -20.38 9.86
C ALA A 122 15.27 -21.89 9.67
N ALA A 123 16.51 -22.22 9.36
CA ALA A 123 17.04 -23.57 9.36
C ALA A 123 18.43 -23.50 9.99
N PRO A 124 18.97 -24.60 10.53
CA PRO A 124 20.35 -24.63 11.02
C PRO A 124 21.32 -24.50 9.83
N SER A 125 21.59 -23.26 9.41
CA SER A 125 22.31 -22.91 8.19
C SER A 125 23.41 -21.89 8.46
N GLY A 126 24.41 -22.26 9.26
CA GLY A 126 25.58 -21.40 9.54
C GLY A 126 25.22 -20.04 10.14
N ALA A 127 26.21 -19.17 10.34
CA ALA A 127 25.98 -17.84 10.87
C ALA A 127 25.17 -16.99 9.86
N TYR A 128 24.12 -16.32 10.34
CA TYR A 128 23.29 -15.39 9.53
C TYR A 128 22.43 -16.04 8.42
N GLY A 129 22.22 -17.35 8.43
CA GLY A 129 21.60 -18.08 7.32
C GLY A 129 20.25 -17.50 6.85
N ILE A 130 19.34 -17.22 7.79
CA ILE A 130 18.01 -16.64 7.46
C ILE A 130 18.10 -15.27 6.78
N TRP A 131 19.10 -14.46 7.16
CA TRP A 131 19.29 -13.11 6.66
C TRP A 131 19.89 -13.12 5.25
N ILE A 132 20.79 -14.07 4.97
CA ILE A 132 21.32 -14.32 3.62
C ILE A 132 20.19 -14.72 2.68
N ASP A 133 19.34 -15.66 3.10
CA ASP A 133 18.21 -16.12 2.30
C ASP A 133 17.19 -15.01 2.05
N LEU A 134 16.92 -14.20 3.07
CA LEU A 134 16.04 -13.04 2.97
C LEU A 134 16.59 -12.00 1.98
N LEU A 135 17.86 -11.60 2.13
CA LEU A 135 18.53 -10.65 1.23
C LEU A 135 18.52 -11.15 -0.21
N ARG A 136 18.80 -12.44 -0.43
CA ARG A 136 18.73 -13.06 -1.77
C ARG A 136 17.31 -13.09 -2.33
N SER A 137 16.32 -13.38 -1.50
CA SER A 137 14.90 -13.36 -1.90
C SER A 137 14.48 -11.95 -2.34
N VAL A 138 14.81 -10.96 -1.52
CA VAL A 138 14.50 -9.56 -1.81
C VAL A 138 15.24 -9.06 -3.05
N GLN A 139 16.54 -9.34 -3.20
CA GLN A 139 17.30 -8.94 -4.39
C GLN A 139 16.75 -9.56 -5.69
N ARG A 140 16.20 -10.79 -5.63
CA ARG A 140 15.51 -11.41 -6.78
C ARG A 140 14.21 -10.71 -7.13
N GLN A 141 13.45 -10.26 -6.12
CA GLN A 141 12.16 -9.60 -6.32
C GLN A 141 12.32 -8.10 -6.66
N ARG A 142 13.36 -7.46 -6.11
CA ARG A 142 13.68 -6.03 -6.22
C ARG A 142 15.20 -5.86 -6.38
N PRO A 143 15.72 -5.99 -7.60
CA PRO A 143 17.15 -5.87 -7.85
C PRO A 143 17.63 -4.47 -7.49
N ARG A 144 18.57 -4.36 -6.55
CA ARG A 144 19.29 -3.12 -6.27
C ARG A 144 20.72 -3.20 -6.77
N HIS A 145 21.15 -2.12 -7.40
CA HIS A 145 22.55 -1.93 -7.80
C HIS A 145 23.27 -1.15 -6.69
N GLY A 146 24.54 -1.50 -6.41
CA GLY A 146 25.35 -0.80 -5.41
C GLY A 146 25.06 -1.20 -3.95
N LEU A 147 24.76 -2.47 -3.70
CA LEU A 147 24.71 -2.98 -2.32
C LEU A 147 26.05 -2.73 -1.59
N PRO A 148 26.04 -2.39 -0.29
CA PRO A 148 27.27 -2.12 0.45
C PRO A 148 28.25 -3.30 0.39
N SER A 149 29.52 -3.02 0.11
CA SER A 149 30.58 -4.05 0.12
C SER A 149 30.76 -4.70 1.50
N LEU A 150 30.30 -4.04 2.57
CA LEU A 150 30.22 -4.56 3.94
C LEU A 150 29.33 -5.82 4.05
N LEU A 151 28.46 -6.10 3.07
CA LEU A 151 27.68 -7.34 2.99
C LEU A 151 28.47 -8.53 2.43
N GLY A 152 29.73 -8.33 2.01
CA GLY A 152 30.59 -9.39 1.47
C GLY A 152 30.67 -10.68 2.30
N PRO A 153 30.70 -10.62 3.65
CA PRO A 153 30.65 -11.83 4.49
C PRO A 153 29.35 -12.63 4.38
N LEU A 154 28.23 -11.98 4.01
CA LEU A 154 26.91 -12.60 3.86
C LEU A 154 26.59 -12.98 2.41
N LEU A 155 27.08 -12.18 1.47
CA LEU A 155 26.87 -12.35 0.03
C LEU A 155 28.24 -12.36 -0.67
N PRO A 156 28.91 -13.52 -0.73
CA PRO A 156 30.22 -13.66 -1.36
C PRO A 156 30.24 -13.18 -2.83
N GLU A 157 29.07 -13.25 -3.48
CA GLU A 157 28.79 -12.80 -4.85
C GLU A 157 29.01 -11.29 -5.06
N LEU A 158 29.00 -10.48 -3.99
CA LEU A 158 29.17 -9.02 -4.07
C LEU A 158 30.63 -8.58 -4.21
N GLY A 159 31.61 -9.48 -4.01
CA GLY A 159 33.03 -9.18 -4.15
C GLY A 159 33.50 -8.09 -3.18
N GLY A 160 34.12 -8.50 -2.08
CA GLY A 160 34.64 -7.57 -1.07
C GLY A 160 35.53 -8.36 -0.13
N GLY A 161 36.81 -7.99 -0.10
CA GLY A 161 37.91 -8.78 0.43
C GLY A 161 37.78 -9.16 1.89
N GLU A 162 38.64 -10.12 2.27
CA GLU A 162 39.04 -10.51 3.62
C GLU A 162 38.77 -9.40 4.66
N GLY A 163 37.54 -9.38 5.17
CA GLY A 163 37.09 -8.39 6.13
C GLY A 163 37.71 -8.72 7.47
N GLY A 164 38.96 -8.34 7.68
CA GLY A 164 39.60 -8.37 8.98
C GLY A 164 38.73 -7.59 9.96
N VAL A 165 38.10 -8.31 10.90
CA VAL A 165 37.37 -7.77 12.06
C VAL A 165 36.66 -6.44 11.76
N GLY A 166 35.88 -6.40 10.67
CA GLY A 166 34.91 -5.33 10.46
C GLY A 166 33.83 -5.48 11.53
N ASP A 167 33.69 -4.45 12.37
CA ASP A 167 32.86 -4.46 13.57
C ASP A 167 31.46 -5.00 13.26
N ARG A 168 31.00 -6.00 14.00
CA ARG A 168 29.69 -6.67 13.82
C ARG A 168 28.55 -5.65 13.71
N THR A 169 28.70 -4.53 14.41
CA THR A 169 27.81 -3.37 14.35
C THR A 169 27.72 -2.74 12.95
N GLN A 170 28.83 -2.58 12.22
CA GLN A 170 28.84 -2.02 10.86
C GLN A 170 28.14 -2.94 9.86
N LEU A 171 28.32 -4.26 10.00
CA LEU A 171 27.57 -5.24 9.22
C LEU A 171 26.07 -5.11 9.50
N PHE A 172 25.69 -4.97 10.77
CA PHE A 172 24.29 -4.84 11.17
C PHE A 172 23.68 -3.55 10.63
N ASP A 173 24.40 -2.43 10.70
CA ASP A 173 23.99 -1.16 10.11
C ASP A 173 23.79 -1.27 8.60
N ALA A 174 24.73 -1.91 7.88
CA ALA A 174 24.59 -2.09 6.43
C ALA A 174 23.35 -2.91 6.04
N ILE A 175 23.00 -3.93 6.82
CA ILE A 175 21.79 -4.75 6.58
C ILE A 175 20.53 -3.93 6.84
N VAL A 176 20.51 -3.20 7.95
CA VAL A 176 19.43 -2.31 8.35
C VAL A 176 19.19 -1.24 7.28
N ASP A 177 20.26 -0.60 6.80
CA ASP A 177 20.20 0.43 5.75
C ASP A 177 19.65 -0.12 4.43
N VAL A 178 19.97 -1.37 4.07
CA VAL A 178 19.39 -2.02 2.88
C VAL A 178 17.89 -2.20 3.04
N PHE A 179 17.43 -2.78 4.16
CA PHE A 179 16.00 -2.98 4.40
C PHE A 179 15.24 -1.67 4.53
N TYR A 180 15.83 -0.64 5.14
CA TYR A 180 15.21 0.68 5.20
C TYR A 180 15.15 1.38 3.87
N GLY A 181 16.22 1.33 3.09
CA GLY A 181 16.18 1.88 1.75
C GLY A 181 15.04 1.23 0.96
N LEU A 182 14.84 -0.09 1.08
CA LEU A 182 13.76 -0.81 0.40
C LEU A 182 12.37 -0.38 0.88
N ALA A 183 12.21 -0.23 2.20
CA ALA A 183 10.97 0.22 2.83
C ALA A 183 10.64 1.71 2.54
N ALA A 184 11.65 2.53 2.25
CA ALA A 184 11.48 3.93 1.90
C ALA A 184 10.84 4.13 0.51
N ASP A 185 11.09 3.22 -0.43
CA ASP A 185 10.47 3.26 -1.76
C ASP A 185 8.99 2.82 -1.69
N GLU A 186 8.70 1.78 -0.91
CA GLU A 186 7.36 1.24 -0.69
C GLU A 186 7.36 0.45 0.63
N PRO A 187 6.32 0.56 1.49
CA PRO A 187 6.24 -0.22 2.71
C PRO A 187 6.46 -1.72 2.45
N MET A 188 7.22 -2.40 3.31
CA MET A 188 7.62 -3.79 3.15
C MET A 188 7.42 -4.59 4.45
N GLY A 189 6.91 -5.80 4.32
CA GLY A 189 6.86 -6.79 5.39
C GLY A 189 8.00 -7.80 5.28
N ILE A 190 8.55 -8.23 6.41
CA ILE A 190 9.44 -9.39 6.53
C ILE A 190 8.75 -10.40 7.44
N ALA A 191 8.58 -11.63 6.99
CA ALA A 191 8.10 -12.74 7.81
C ALA A 191 9.22 -13.75 8.03
N LEU A 192 9.62 -13.95 9.29
CA LEU A 192 10.59 -14.94 9.71
C LEU A 192 9.84 -16.13 10.32
N ASP A 193 9.92 -17.29 9.70
CA ASP A 193 9.31 -18.53 10.19
C ASP A 193 10.33 -19.39 10.93
N ASP A 194 9.84 -20.22 11.85
CA ASP A 194 10.65 -21.16 12.63
C ASP A 194 11.80 -20.52 13.44
N VAL A 195 11.61 -19.30 13.99
CA VAL A 195 12.68 -18.52 14.64
C VAL A 195 13.38 -19.20 15.82
N GLN A 196 12.82 -20.29 16.35
CA GLN A 196 13.49 -21.15 17.33
C GLN A 196 14.75 -21.83 16.78
N TRP A 197 14.91 -21.91 15.46
CA TRP A 197 16.10 -22.48 14.79
C TRP A 197 17.14 -21.43 14.40
N LEU A 198 17.02 -20.18 14.87
CA LEU A 198 18.01 -19.15 14.61
C LEU A 198 19.34 -19.49 15.30
N ASP A 199 20.44 -19.27 14.59
CA ASP A 199 21.76 -19.21 15.22
C ASP A 199 21.93 -17.91 16.03
N ASP A 200 22.84 -17.92 17.01
CA ASP A 200 23.15 -16.77 17.89
C ASP A 200 23.43 -15.49 17.09
N ALA A 201 24.08 -15.62 15.93
CA ALA A 201 24.44 -14.49 15.10
C ALA A 201 23.19 -13.86 14.46
N SER A 202 22.31 -14.69 13.89
CA SER A 202 21.00 -14.28 13.36
C SER A 202 20.08 -13.70 14.43
N ALA A 203 20.03 -14.31 15.62
CA ALA A 203 19.19 -13.83 16.73
C ALA A 203 19.64 -12.45 17.22
N SER A 204 20.95 -12.23 17.34
CA SER A 204 21.49 -10.91 17.70
C SER A 204 21.18 -9.84 16.67
N LEU A 205 21.23 -10.19 15.37
CA LEU A 205 20.86 -9.27 14.29
C LEU A 205 19.36 -8.97 14.31
N LEU A 206 18.50 -9.96 14.56
CA LEU A 206 17.07 -9.74 14.73
C LEU A 206 16.77 -8.76 15.87
N HIS A 207 17.42 -8.96 17.02
CA HIS A 207 17.30 -8.04 18.15
C HIS A 207 17.75 -6.62 17.77
N TYR A 208 18.86 -6.49 17.03
CA TYR A 208 19.37 -5.21 16.56
C TYR A 208 18.41 -4.48 15.62
N VAL A 209 17.87 -5.20 14.62
CA VAL A 209 16.92 -4.65 13.64
C VAL A 209 15.63 -4.23 14.35
N ALA A 210 15.08 -5.08 15.22
CA ALA A 210 13.84 -4.79 15.96
C ALA A 210 13.95 -3.47 16.75
N ARG A 211 15.10 -3.24 17.40
CA ARG A 211 15.37 -2.01 18.14
C ARG A 211 15.47 -0.77 17.25
N ARG A 212 16.00 -0.92 16.03
CA ARG A 212 16.10 0.17 15.06
C ARG A 212 14.73 0.48 14.43
N THR A 213 13.87 -0.52 14.21
CA THR A 213 12.58 -0.37 13.51
C THR A 213 11.54 0.44 14.26
N GLU A 214 11.66 0.57 15.58
CA GLU A 214 10.82 1.49 16.35
C GLU A 214 10.95 2.95 15.89
N ALA A 215 12.04 3.30 15.21
CA ALA A 215 12.34 4.67 14.76
C ALA A 215 11.97 4.97 13.30
N ALA A 216 11.50 3.99 12.51
CA ALA A 216 11.37 4.13 11.06
C ALA A 216 10.06 3.55 10.50
N PRO A 217 9.15 4.39 9.97
CA PRO A 217 7.92 3.91 9.36
C PRO A 217 8.18 3.17 8.04
N GLY A 218 7.51 2.04 7.82
CA GLY A 218 7.50 1.34 6.53
C GLY A 218 8.10 -0.07 6.52
N LEU A 219 8.84 -0.48 7.56
CA LEU A 219 9.34 -1.86 7.70
C LEU A 219 8.60 -2.57 8.84
N VAL A 220 7.94 -3.69 8.54
CA VAL A 220 7.25 -4.52 9.55
C VAL A 220 7.90 -5.90 9.57
N ILE A 221 8.32 -6.37 10.75
CA ILE A 221 8.89 -7.71 10.93
C ILE A 221 7.93 -8.55 11.76
N ALA A 222 7.49 -9.69 11.22
CA ALA A 222 6.69 -10.69 11.90
C ALA A 222 7.53 -11.96 12.11
N CYS A 223 7.53 -12.49 13.33
CA CYS A 223 8.25 -13.72 13.67
C CYS A 223 7.24 -14.80 14.08
N ALA A 224 7.37 -16.00 13.52
CA ALA A 224 6.61 -17.17 13.90
C ALA A 224 7.53 -18.17 14.62
N ALA A 225 7.10 -18.64 15.78
CA ALA A 225 7.81 -19.61 16.61
C ALA A 225 6.84 -20.68 17.11
N ARG A 226 7.35 -21.89 17.38
CA ARG A 226 6.58 -22.92 18.07
C ARG A 226 6.57 -22.67 19.57
N SER A 227 5.39 -22.64 20.17
CA SER A 227 5.21 -22.46 21.61
C SER A 227 5.89 -23.59 22.39
N GLY A 228 6.82 -23.25 23.30
CA GLY A 228 7.55 -24.19 24.15
C GLY A 228 9.03 -24.39 23.79
N GLU A 229 9.51 -23.86 22.66
CA GLU A 229 10.93 -23.95 22.23
C GLU A 229 11.65 -22.59 22.21
N VAL A 230 10.99 -21.52 22.68
CA VAL A 230 11.52 -20.15 22.67
C VAL A 230 12.25 -19.78 23.98
N GLU A 231 12.06 -20.56 25.05
CA GLU A 231 12.67 -20.29 26.35
C GLU A 231 14.17 -20.59 26.41
N ASP A 232 14.71 -21.29 25.40
CA ASP A 232 16.13 -21.71 25.34
C ASP A 232 17.03 -20.77 24.49
N ASN A 233 16.53 -19.62 24.01
CA ASN A 233 17.26 -18.66 23.19
C ASN A 233 17.56 -17.32 23.89
#